data_AF-A0A1Q5Q8V9-F1
#
_entry.id   AF-A0A1Q5Q8V9-F1
#
_cell.length_a   1.000
_cell.length_b   1.000
_cell.length_c   1.000
_cell.angle_alpha   90.00
_cell.angle_beta   90.00
_cell.angle_gamma   90.00
#
_symmetry.space_group_name_H-M   'P 1'
#
loop_
_entity.id
_entity.type
_entity.pdbx_description
1 polymer ?
#
loop_
_entity_poly.entity_id
_entity_poly.type
_entity_poly.pdbx_seq_one_letter_code
_entity_poly.pdbx_strand_id
1 'polypeptide(L)'
;MANHNEKSETERKAQRRRDKRTERRFLTRNNINNTSSSSSENEAPARMPQTNGKPSSAAAPILDHNLRDAIVKLLSAKETFVHLSHVVGLLEYVRGSAACAALTFQPEIELKAENERLRHTVNEFKQVIEQQKVQELTARCHTLEAAISDQQDLQRKADREQQHLINERQKLDSERAQMKAELTGELEKKKKEYQAGFQKKLKDAERNIERLEKSNRDLEAKKQKAHDQLENLKAGNEALMSQVRELKSELHKEKEKFLVESRGIDFYQDKFEGLRQELERLIVDHITGPMNDDQINSVEREHLEDQEVFKFVPKRRTPVAQYLWRRGAQSYIISQLCGRVWQSFPFHEVNESTLPNKSKAAFDAISDKLKDINAENEAVWRSITYKAMSRLSAEISSSKAEEEEKDIARHVVKTLAPIIAPSNKESFEAKLGEIVREASSLWAAVKTDKLRISLSEQPPSQASPEQSWLPGSLDGSLEEVESPQDISISHARSLCLFPAVKASDDASKEDIVIQPGYALFSDSTAFALGNKEQQEYAREERELRYNLRRNSATSQLYEAAQNKKVVEPTS
;
A
#
# COMPACT_ATOMS: atom_id res chain seq x y z
N MET A 1 -9.74 -5.52 -6.08
CA MET A 1 -10.82 -4.50 -6.16
C MET A 1 -10.39 -3.38 -7.11
N ALA A 2 -10.58 -3.54 -8.42
CA ALA A 2 -9.96 -2.65 -9.41
C ALA A 2 -10.87 -2.35 -10.62
N ASN A 3 -12.17 -2.11 -10.39
CA ASN A 3 -13.15 -2.01 -11.49
C ASN A 3 -14.18 -0.87 -11.35
N HIS A 4 -13.87 0.16 -10.54
CA HIS A 4 -14.81 1.27 -10.30
C HIS A 4 -14.39 2.62 -10.92
N ASN A 5 -13.14 2.77 -11.38
CA ASN A 5 -12.64 4.04 -11.94
C ASN A 5 -12.93 4.25 -13.44
N GLU A 6 -12.99 3.20 -14.27
CA GLU A 6 -13.17 3.37 -15.72
C GLU A 6 -14.58 3.86 -16.12
N LYS A 7 -15.62 3.51 -15.35
CA LYS A 7 -16.99 4.02 -15.57
C LYS A 7 -17.08 5.55 -15.41
N SER A 8 -16.33 6.13 -14.47
CA SER A 8 -16.33 7.58 -14.20
C SER A 8 -15.83 8.41 -15.38
N GLU A 9 -14.80 7.91 -16.09
CA GLU A 9 -14.17 8.66 -17.17
C GLU A 9 -14.96 8.62 -18.49
N THR A 10 -15.62 7.49 -18.77
CA THR A 10 -16.52 7.36 -19.91
C THR A 10 -17.75 8.25 -19.77
N GLU A 11 -18.32 8.36 -18.57
CA GLU A 11 -19.47 9.21 -18.29
C GLU A 11 -19.13 10.72 -18.36
N ARG A 12 -17.94 11.13 -17.86
CA ARG A 12 -17.41 12.49 -18.07
C ARG A 12 -17.16 12.85 -19.54
N LYS A 13 -16.71 11.90 -20.37
CA LYS A 13 -16.56 12.10 -21.83
C LYS A 13 -17.92 12.18 -22.55
N ALA A 14 -18.94 11.48 -22.06
CA ALA A 14 -20.31 11.57 -22.59
C ALA A 14 -20.96 12.93 -22.29
N GLN A 15 -20.83 13.44 -21.06
CA GLN A 15 -21.42 14.73 -20.67
C GLN A 15 -20.82 15.90 -21.47
N ARG A 16 -19.49 15.95 -21.62
CA ARG A 16 -18.79 16.96 -22.46
C ARG A 16 -19.19 16.94 -23.95
N ARG A 17 -19.82 15.86 -24.45
CA ARG A 17 -20.37 15.78 -25.81
C ARG A 17 -21.82 16.27 -25.91
N ARG A 18 -22.58 16.28 -24.81
CA ARG A 18 -23.93 16.88 -24.74
C ARG A 18 -23.85 18.40 -24.68
N ASP A 19 -22.98 18.95 -23.84
CA ASP A 19 -22.86 20.40 -23.63
C ASP A 19 -22.38 21.15 -24.91
N LYS A 20 -21.57 20.51 -25.75
CA LYS A 20 -21.15 21.06 -27.06
C LYS A 20 -22.24 21.04 -28.15
N ARG A 21 -23.43 20.49 -27.89
CA ARG A 21 -24.52 20.36 -28.89
C ARG A 21 -25.66 21.36 -28.72
N THR A 22 -25.76 22.01 -27.57
CA THR A 22 -26.79 23.04 -27.25
C THR A 22 -26.39 24.46 -27.66
N GLU A 23 -25.10 24.74 -27.90
CA GLU A 23 -24.58 26.09 -28.19
C GLU A 23 -24.56 26.47 -29.69
N ARG A 24 -25.22 25.67 -30.56
CA ARG A 24 -25.31 25.90 -32.03
C ARG A 24 -26.73 26.18 -32.53
N ARG A 25 -27.55 26.89 -31.76
CA ARG A 25 -28.87 27.38 -32.20
C ARG A 25 -29.14 28.83 -31.78
N PHE A 26 -28.33 29.76 -32.27
CA PHE A 26 -28.80 31.14 -32.52
C PHE A 26 -28.00 31.77 -33.67
N LEU A 27 -28.69 32.54 -34.51
CA LEU A 27 -28.16 33.48 -35.50
C LEU A 27 -27.37 32.92 -36.70
N THR A 28 -28.09 32.37 -37.69
CA THR A 28 -27.91 32.84 -39.08
C THR A 28 -29.18 32.62 -39.91
N ARG A 29 -29.83 33.70 -40.33
CA ARG A 29 -30.62 33.72 -41.58
C ARG A 29 -30.70 35.15 -42.08
N ASN A 30 -30.02 35.43 -43.19
CA ASN A 30 -30.19 36.68 -43.89
C ASN A 30 -30.16 36.44 -45.40
N ASN A 31 -31.07 37.16 -46.07
CA ASN A 31 -31.02 37.60 -47.45
C ASN A 31 -31.41 36.68 -48.64
N ILE A 32 -31.96 37.39 -49.63
CA ILE A 32 -32.22 37.12 -51.05
C ILE A 32 -33.63 36.61 -51.41
N ASN A 33 -34.44 37.52 -51.99
CA ASN A 33 -35.03 37.32 -53.32
C ASN A 33 -35.48 38.65 -53.97
N ASN A 34 -35.55 38.65 -55.31
CA ASN A 34 -35.75 39.81 -56.19
C ASN A 34 -37.23 40.08 -56.57
N THR A 35 -37.39 41.06 -57.46
CA THR A 35 -38.31 41.13 -58.64
C THR A 35 -39.69 41.80 -58.53
N SER A 36 -39.80 42.97 -59.20
CA SER A 36 -40.70 43.27 -60.35
C SER A 36 -41.89 44.26 -60.21
N SER A 37 -42.03 45.08 -61.27
CA SER A 37 -43.25 45.68 -61.86
C SER A 37 -43.91 46.89 -61.14
N SER A 38 -43.96 48.09 -61.74
CA SER A 38 -44.97 48.64 -62.72
C SER A 38 -45.99 49.57 -62.00
N SER A 39 -46.59 50.64 -62.54
CA SER A 39 -46.69 51.28 -63.87
C SER A 39 -47.53 52.58 -63.78
N SER A 40 -47.59 53.40 -64.85
CA SER A 40 -48.71 54.31 -65.21
C SER A 40 -48.95 55.57 -64.33
N GLU A 41 -49.51 56.70 -64.79
CA GLU A 41 -49.60 57.51 -66.04
C GLU A 41 -50.72 58.57 -65.83
N ASN A 42 -50.89 59.51 -66.79
CA ASN A 42 -51.92 60.57 -66.91
C ASN A 42 -51.69 61.84 -66.05
N GLU A 43 -51.58 63.07 -66.58
CA GLU A 43 -52.25 63.83 -67.67
C GLU A 43 -53.63 64.43 -67.35
N ALA A 44 -53.62 65.77 -67.19
CA ALA A 44 -54.54 66.73 -67.83
C ALA A 44 -56.04 66.75 -67.39
N PRO A 45 -56.91 67.60 -67.99
CA PRO A 45 -56.88 69.07 -67.94
C PRO A 45 -58.26 69.72 -67.66
N ALA A 46 -58.35 71.05 -67.44
CA ALA A 46 -59.55 71.84 -67.78
C ALA A 46 -59.35 73.38 -67.82
N ARG A 47 -59.69 73.99 -68.97
CA ARG A 47 -60.43 75.25 -69.23
C ARG A 47 -60.12 76.53 -68.39
N MET A 48 -59.70 77.68 -68.94
CA MET A 48 -60.45 78.66 -69.79
C MET A 48 -61.87 79.01 -69.28
N PRO A 49 -62.46 80.21 -69.51
CA PRO A 49 -62.02 81.29 -70.41
C PRO A 49 -62.22 82.76 -69.91
N GLN A 50 -61.76 83.74 -70.71
CA GLN A 50 -62.36 85.09 -70.96
C GLN A 50 -62.60 86.03 -69.74
N THR A 51 -62.78 87.36 -69.85
CA THR A 51 -63.26 88.26 -70.92
C THR A 51 -62.58 89.64 -70.87
N ASN A 52 -62.50 90.31 -72.04
CA ASN A 52 -62.70 91.77 -72.29
C ASN A 52 -62.13 92.78 -71.26
N GLY A 53 -61.22 93.70 -71.59
CA GLY A 53 -61.25 94.68 -72.71
C GLY A 53 -61.14 96.08 -72.05
N LYS A 54 -60.18 96.97 -72.36
CA LYS A 54 -60.08 97.80 -73.59
C LYS A 54 -61.45 98.29 -74.11
N PRO A 55 -61.60 99.58 -74.49
CA PRO A 55 -60.56 100.33 -75.20
C PRO A 55 -60.34 101.81 -74.79
N SER A 56 -59.44 102.45 -75.55
CA SER A 56 -59.36 103.89 -75.88
C SER A 56 -58.69 104.82 -74.85
N SER A 57 -57.87 105.81 -75.22
CA SER A 57 -57.32 106.29 -76.51
C SER A 57 -55.92 106.87 -76.18
N ALA A 58 -54.81 106.48 -76.81
CA ALA A 58 -54.34 106.82 -78.15
C ALA A 58 -54.20 108.34 -78.43
N ALA A 59 -53.05 108.71 -79.03
CA ALA A 59 -52.66 110.01 -79.60
C ALA A 59 -52.65 111.22 -78.62
N ALA A 60 -51.47 111.69 -78.18
CA ALA A 60 -50.45 112.45 -78.91
C ALA A 60 -50.73 113.99 -78.89
N PRO A 61 -49.77 114.81 -78.41
CA PRO A 61 -49.88 116.26 -78.42
C PRO A 61 -49.41 116.84 -79.76
N ILE A 62 -50.00 117.97 -80.18
CA ILE A 62 -49.39 118.89 -81.15
C ILE A 62 -49.43 120.29 -80.54
N LEU A 63 -48.34 121.04 -80.73
CA LEU A 63 -48.06 122.30 -80.07
C LEU A 63 -49.04 123.43 -80.45
N ASP A 64 -49.22 124.30 -79.46
CA ASP A 64 -49.72 125.67 -79.55
C ASP A 64 -48.89 126.53 -80.52
N HIS A 65 -49.54 127.45 -81.23
CA HIS A 65 -49.23 128.89 -81.14
C HIS A 65 -50.09 129.79 -82.06
N ASN A 66 -50.76 130.75 -81.42
CA ASN A 66 -51.05 132.13 -81.84
C ASN A 66 -50.98 132.53 -83.33
N LEU A 67 -52.13 132.97 -83.84
CA LEU A 67 -52.24 134.05 -84.84
C LEU A 67 -53.34 135.00 -84.34
N ARG A 68 -53.03 136.08 -83.60
CA ARG A 68 -52.39 137.34 -84.03
C ARG A 68 -53.28 138.17 -84.97
N ASP A 69 -53.56 139.41 -84.55
CA ASP A 69 -53.89 140.58 -85.39
C ASP A 69 -54.97 140.44 -86.48
N ALA A 70 -56.20 140.10 -86.07
CA ALA A 70 -57.39 140.39 -86.87
C ALA A 70 -57.92 141.85 -86.72
N ILE A 71 -57.36 142.66 -85.82
CA ILE A 71 -57.98 143.93 -85.38
C ILE A 71 -57.09 145.16 -85.65
N VAL A 72 -56.21 145.55 -84.72
CA VAL A 72 -55.60 146.91 -84.72
C VAL A 72 -54.39 147.06 -85.67
N LYS A 73 -54.58 146.78 -86.96
CA LYS A 73 -53.71 147.19 -88.08
C LYS A 73 -54.09 148.59 -88.61
N LEU A 74 -54.79 149.39 -87.81
CA LEU A 74 -55.66 150.48 -88.31
C LEU A 74 -55.01 151.87 -88.35
N LEU A 75 -53.98 152.13 -87.54
CA LEU A 75 -53.32 153.45 -87.44
C LEU A 75 -51.80 153.27 -87.30
N SER A 76 -51.05 153.08 -88.39
CA SER A 76 -50.61 154.17 -89.29
C SER A 76 -50.06 155.36 -88.50
N ALA A 77 -48.75 155.58 -88.47
CA ALA A 77 -48.08 156.37 -89.51
C ALA A 77 -48.93 157.61 -89.88
N LYS A 78 -48.46 158.84 -89.65
CA LYS A 78 -47.21 159.34 -90.22
C LYS A 78 -46.89 160.72 -89.63
N GLU A 79 -45.60 161.01 -89.48
CA GLU A 79 -45.09 162.18 -88.78
C GLU A 79 -45.00 163.46 -89.65
N THR A 80 -45.12 163.34 -90.98
CA THR A 80 -44.57 164.36 -91.90
C THR A 80 -45.38 164.56 -93.19
N PHE A 81 -45.84 165.79 -93.45
CA PHE A 81 -44.99 166.79 -94.13
C PHE A 81 -45.58 168.22 -94.05
N VAL A 82 -44.72 169.20 -93.74
CA VAL A 82 -45.09 170.63 -93.55
C VAL A 82 -44.70 171.52 -94.73
N HIS A 83 -43.88 171.04 -95.68
CA HIS A 83 -43.45 171.86 -96.82
C HIS A 83 -44.55 171.94 -97.89
N LEU A 84 -45.26 173.05 -98.04
CA LEU A 84 -44.81 174.38 -98.54
C LEU A 84 -44.59 174.43 -100.06
N SER A 85 -45.50 175.17 -100.70
CA SER A 85 -45.14 176.39 -101.43
C SER A 85 -44.62 176.31 -102.87
N HIS A 86 -44.62 175.15 -103.56
CA HIS A 86 -44.02 175.07 -104.91
C HIS A 86 -44.92 174.78 -106.13
N VAL A 87 -46.24 174.56 -106.02
CA VAL A 87 -47.05 174.22 -107.22
C VAL A 87 -48.40 174.96 -107.37
N VAL A 88 -48.56 176.14 -106.76
CA VAL A 88 -49.72 177.02 -107.02
C VAL A 88 -49.77 177.52 -108.48
N GLY A 89 -48.66 177.48 -109.23
CA GLY A 89 -48.60 177.85 -110.66
C GLY A 89 -48.77 176.73 -111.69
N LEU A 90 -48.74 175.45 -111.28
CA LEU A 90 -48.92 174.30 -112.20
C LEU A 90 -50.18 173.48 -111.88
N LEU A 91 -50.76 173.63 -110.67
CA LEU A 91 -52.02 172.99 -110.29
C LEU A 91 -53.27 173.67 -110.87
N GLU A 92 -53.12 174.72 -111.69
CA GLU A 92 -54.16 175.10 -112.67
C GLU A 92 -54.02 174.39 -114.03
N TYR A 93 -52.94 173.64 -114.29
CA TYR A 93 -52.80 172.82 -115.51
C TYR A 93 -52.84 171.30 -115.25
N VAL A 94 -52.24 170.80 -114.16
CA VAL A 94 -52.33 169.38 -113.76
C VAL A 94 -53.61 169.07 -112.95
N ARG A 95 -54.66 169.87 -113.17
CA ARG A 95 -56.06 169.44 -113.06
C ARG A 95 -56.37 168.32 -114.08
N GLY A 96 -55.66 168.33 -115.23
CA GLY A 96 -54.66 167.29 -115.54
C GLY A 96 -55.07 165.87 -115.91
N SER A 97 -54.20 164.91 -115.53
CA SER A 97 -54.33 163.46 -115.79
C SER A 97 -53.36 162.66 -114.90
N ALA A 98 -53.81 162.27 -113.71
CA ALA A 98 -53.00 161.59 -112.69
C ALA A 98 -52.81 160.07 -112.93
N ALA A 99 -52.68 159.62 -114.19
CA ALA A 99 -52.79 158.21 -114.57
C ALA A 99 -51.45 157.42 -114.68
N CYS A 100 -50.30 158.01 -114.32
CA CYS A 100 -49.00 157.64 -114.92
C CYS A 100 -47.86 157.29 -113.94
N ALA A 101 -48.06 156.40 -112.95
CA ALA A 101 -47.05 156.15 -111.89
C ALA A 101 -46.68 154.67 -111.57
N ALA A 102 -47.23 153.67 -112.26
CA ALA A 102 -47.30 152.30 -111.72
C ALA A 102 -46.34 151.23 -112.30
N LEU A 103 -45.38 151.56 -113.19
CA LEU A 103 -44.77 150.54 -114.09
C LEU A 103 -43.24 150.32 -114.07
N THR A 104 -42.44 150.95 -113.19
CA THR A 104 -40.97 150.98 -113.40
C THR A 104 -40.07 150.44 -112.27
N PHE A 105 -40.60 149.99 -111.12
CA PHE A 105 -39.81 149.52 -109.95
C PHE A 105 -39.57 148.00 -109.90
N GLN A 106 -39.18 147.39 -111.02
CA GLN A 106 -39.25 145.92 -111.17
C GLN A 106 -38.06 145.11 -110.59
N PRO A 107 -36.77 145.52 -110.68
CA PRO A 107 -35.64 144.67 -110.29
C PRO A 107 -35.48 144.39 -108.78
N GLU A 108 -35.87 145.30 -107.89
CA GLU A 108 -35.69 145.13 -106.43
C GLU A 108 -36.67 144.12 -105.80
N ILE A 109 -37.70 143.70 -106.54
CA ILE A 109 -38.71 142.73 -106.06
C ILE A 109 -38.14 141.30 -106.08
N GLU A 110 -37.31 140.96 -107.07
CA GLU A 110 -36.82 139.59 -107.29
C GLU A 110 -35.86 139.13 -106.17
N LEU A 111 -34.92 140.01 -105.77
CA LEU A 111 -33.88 139.68 -104.78
C LEU A 111 -34.46 139.43 -103.37
N LYS A 112 -35.61 140.04 -103.06
CA LYS A 112 -36.31 139.85 -101.79
C LYS A 112 -37.07 138.51 -101.74
N ALA A 113 -37.62 138.07 -102.88
CA ALA A 113 -38.32 136.80 -103.00
C ALA A 113 -37.37 135.58 -102.84
N GLU A 114 -36.14 135.66 -103.36
CA GLU A 114 -35.18 134.55 -103.26
C GLU A 114 -34.68 134.33 -101.81
N ASN A 115 -34.56 135.40 -101.03
CA ASN A 115 -34.15 135.32 -99.62
C ASN A 115 -35.24 134.70 -98.71
N GLU A 116 -36.52 134.96 -99.00
CA GLU A 116 -37.63 134.27 -98.32
C GLU A 116 -37.68 132.78 -98.68
N ARG A 117 -37.37 132.43 -99.93
CA ARG A 117 -37.34 131.03 -100.40
C ARG A 117 -36.32 130.18 -99.64
N LEU A 118 -35.09 130.67 -99.45
CA LEU A 118 -34.05 129.97 -98.71
C LEU A 118 -34.43 129.71 -97.24
N ARG A 119 -35.12 130.67 -96.59
CA ARG A 119 -35.62 130.51 -95.21
C ARG A 119 -36.67 129.41 -95.07
N HIS A 120 -37.49 129.18 -96.10
CA HIS A 120 -38.50 128.11 -96.07
C HIS A 120 -37.83 126.72 -96.02
N THR A 121 -36.87 126.46 -96.92
CA THR A 121 -36.15 125.18 -97.00
C THR A 121 -35.40 124.80 -95.72
N VAL A 122 -34.86 125.76 -94.96
CA VAL A 122 -34.13 125.47 -93.71
C VAL A 122 -35.07 125.02 -92.58
N ASN A 123 -36.32 125.51 -92.56
CA ASN A 123 -37.30 125.10 -91.56
C ASN A 123 -37.86 123.69 -91.83
N GLU A 124 -38.08 123.33 -93.10
CA GLU A 124 -38.56 121.99 -93.49
C GLU A 124 -37.57 120.89 -93.06
N PHE A 125 -36.26 121.08 -93.26
CA PHE A 125 -35.25 120.11 -92.82
C PHE A 125 -35.20 119.89 -91.31
N LYS A 126 -35.49 120.91 -90.48
CA LYS A 126 -35.56 120.73 -89.01
C LYS A 126 -36.72 119.83 -88.60
N GLN A 127 -37.89 120.01 -89.22
CA GLN A 127 -39.11 119.31 -88.83
C GLN A 127 -39.03 117.80 -89.08
N VAL A 128 -38.33 117.37 -90.15
CA VAL A 128 -38.11 115.96 -90.49
C VAL A 128 -37.20 115.25 -89.49
N ILE A 129 -36.14 115.92 -89.02
CA ILE A 129 -35.17 115.34 -88.06
C ILE A 129 -35.81 115.10 -86.68
N GLU A 130 -36.69 116.01 -86.24
CA GLU A 130 -37.41 115.83 -84.96
C GLU A 130 -38.39 114.66 -85.00
N GLN A 131 -39.09 114.43 -86.13
CA GLN A 131 -40.03 113.31 -86.24
C GLN A 131 -39.36 111.93 -86.20
N GLN A 132 -38.19 111.74 -86.82
CA GLN A 132 -37.46 110.46 -86.73
C GLN A 132 -37.04 110.13 -85.29
N LYS A 133 -36.58 111.12 -84.53
CA LYS A 133 -36.04 110.93 -83.18
C LYS A 133 -37.10 110.52 -82.15
N VAL A 134 -38.34 110.96 -82.35
CA VAL A 134 -39.49 110.57 -81.49
C VAL A 134 -39.89 109.11 -81.72
N GLN A 135 -39.87 108.63 -82.98
CA GLN A 135 -40.21 107.23 -83.28
C GLN A 135 -39.21 106.23 -82.69
N GLU A 136 -37.90 106.52 -82.79
CA GLU A 136 -36.84 105.64 -82.30
C GLU A 136 -36.85 105.49 -80.76
N LEU A 137 -37.08 106.59 -80.03
CA LEU A 137 -37.23 106.57 -78.57
C LEU A 137 -38.48 105.77 -78.13
N THR A 138 -39.60 105.91 -78.84
CA THR A 138 -40.85 105.19 -78.51
C THR A 138 -40.67 103.67 -78.63
N ALA A 139 -40.00 103.20 -79.68
CA ALA A 139 -39.71 101.77 -79.85
C ALA A 139 -38.80 101.20 -78.75
N ARG A 140 -37.84 102.01 -78.27
CA ARG A 140 -36.85 101.59 -77.26
C ARG A 140 -37.42 101.51 -75.84
N CYS A 141 -38.48 102.26 -75.53
CA CYS A 141 -39.18 102.13 -74.26
C CYS A 141 -39.92 100.79 -74.13
N HIS A 142 -40.68 100.37 -75.14
CA HIS A 142 -41.44 99.12 -75.08
C HIS A 142 -40.56 97.86 -74.99
N THR A 143 -39.36 97.85 -75.57
CA THR A 143 -38.42 96.71 -75.39
C THR A 143 -37.85 96.63 -73.98
N LEU A 144 -37.70 97.76 -73.27
CA LEU A 144 -37.25 97.77 -71.88
C LEU A 144 -38.34 97.35 -70.90
N GLU A 145 -39.59 97.76 -71.12
CA GLU A 145 -40.73 97.36 -70.29
C GLU A 145 -40.97 95.84 -70.31
N ALA A 146 -40.84 95.21 -71.48
CA ALA A 146 -40.91 93.76 -71.62
C ALA A 146 -39.77 93.04 -70.85
N ALA A 147 -38.53 93.50 -71.00
CA ALA A 147 -37.37 92.91 -70.32
C ALA A 147 -37.45 93.01 -68.78
N ILE A 148 -37.99 94.12 -68.25
CA ILE A 148 -38.20 94.30 -66.81
C ILE A 148 -39.26 93.31 -66.28
N SER A 149 -40.32 93.04 -67.05
CA SER A 149 -41.36 92.07 -66.69
C SER A 149 -40.80 90.65 -66.58
N ASP A 150 -40.05 90.20 -67.58
CA ASP A 150 -39.45 88.85 -67.60
C ASP A 150 -38.43 88.65 -66.47
N GLN A 151 -37.66 89.69 -66.13
CA GLN A 151 -36.69 89.65 -65.04
C GLN A 151 -37.37 89.49 -63.66
N GLN A 152 -38.53 90.13 -63.44
CA GLN A 152 -39.26 90.00 -62.16
C GLN A 152 -39.83 88.59 -61.93
N ASP A 153 -40.31 87.91 -62.97
CA ASP A 153 -40.83 86.55 -62.84
C ASP A 153 -39.72 85.48 -62.74
N LEU A 154 -38.52 85.75 -63.29
CA LEU A 154 -37.32 84.96 -63.00
C LEU A 154 -36.88 85.10 -61.54
N GLN A 155 -36.84 86.33 -61.01
CA GLN A 155 -36.50 86.60 -59.60
C GLN A 155 -37.42 85.81 -58.64
N ARG A 156 -38.74 85.87 -58.87
CA ARG A 156 -39.76 85.16 -58.07
C ARG A 156 -39.64 83.63 -58.13
N LYS A 157 -39.07 83.05 -59.19
CA LYS A 157 -38.80 81.61 -59.29
C LYS A 157 -37.56 81.23 -58.48
N ALA A 158 -36.48 82.01 -58.62
CA ALA A 158 -35.24 81.81 -57.85
C ALA A 158 -35.49 81.88 -56.34
N ASP A 159 -36.26 82.86 -55.85
CA ASP A 159 -36.57 83.00 -54.42
C ASP A 159 -37.35 81.78 -53.86
N ARG A 160 -38.23 81.17 -54.66
CA ARG A 160 -39.00 79.97 -54.27
C ARG A 160 -38.12 78.72 -54.21
N GLU A 161 -37.24 78.53 -55.18
CA GLU A 161 -36.27 77.42 -55.17
C GLU A 161 -35.28 77.57 -54.01
N GLN A 162 -34.79 78.78 -53.75
CA GLN A 162 -33.91 79.06 -52.61
C GLN A 162 -34.60 78.73 -51.27
N GLN A 163 -35.88 79.10 -51.10
CA GLN A 163 -36.63 78.76 -49.89
C GLN A 163 -36.90 77.25 -49.76
N HIS A 164 -37.12 76.53 -50.87
CA HIS A 164 -37.23 75.06 -50.87
C HIS A 164 -35.92 74.40 -50.41
N LEU A 165 -34.80 74.81 -50.98
CA LEU A 165 -33.46 74.30 -50.64
C LEU A 165 -33.09 74.58 -49.17
N ILE A 166 -33.48 75.73 -48.61
CA ILE A 166 -33.29 76.02 -47.17
C ILE A 166 -34.07 75.02 -46.31
N ASN A 167 -35.34 74.76 -46.64
CA ASN A 167 -36.19 73.83 -45.89
C ASN A 167 -35.69 72.38 -45.98
N GLU A 168 -35.29 71.91 -47.16
CA GLU A 168 -34.68 70.57 -47.32
C GLU A 168 -33.36 70.45 -46.54
N ARG A 169 -32.52 71.49 -46.55
CA ARG A 169 -31.25 71.47 -45.83
C ARG A 169 -31.46 71.41 -44.32
N GLN A 170 -32.41 72.16 -43.77
CA GLN A 170 -32.79 72.07 -42.35
C GLN A 170 -33.31 70.68 -41.98
N LYS A 171 -34.12 70.05 -42.85
CA LYS A 171 -34.61 68.69 -42.64
C LYS A 171 -33.47 67.65 -42.65
N LEU A 172 -32.56 67.74 -43.63
CA LEU A 172 -31.40 66.84 -43.69
C LEU A 172 -30.45 67.01 -42.50
N ASP A 173 -30.26 68.25 -42.01
CA ASP A 173 -29.42 68.50 -40.84
C ASP A 173 -30.09 68.03 -39.53
N SER A 174 -31.43 68.08 -39.40
CA SER A 174 -32.14 67.49 -38.26
C SER A 174 -32.10 65.95 -38.28
N GLU A 175 -32.28 65.32 -39.45
CA GLU A 175 -32.14 63.88 -39.64
C GLU A 175 -30.72 63.39 -39.34
N ARG A 176 -29.69 64.14 -39.80
CA ARG A 176 -28.28 63.88 -39.46
C ARG A 176 -28.00 64.03 -37.96
N ALA A 177 -28.59 65.04 -37.30
CA ALA A 177 -28.45 65.22 -35.86
C ALA A 177 -29.07 64.05 -35.08
N GLN A 178 -30.25 63.58 -35.48
CA GLN A 178 -30.91 62.40 -34.90
C GLN A 178 -30.07 61.13 -35.11
N MET A 179 -29.70 60.81 -36.35
CA MET A 179 -28.86 59.64 -36.65
C MET A 179 -27.53 59.65 -35.88
N LYS A 180 -26.91 60.83 -35.74
CA LYS A 180 -25.66 60.97 -34.96
C LYS A 180 -25.91 60.74 -33.47
N ALA A 181 -26.99 61.29 -32.91
CA ALA A 181 -27.36 61.08 -31.51
C ALA A 181 -27.64 59.59 -31.23
N GLU A 182 -28.46 58.93 -32.05
CA GLU A 182 -28.74 57.50 -31.97
C GLU A 182 -27.49 56.65 -32.05
N LEU A 183 -26.63 56.88 -33.06
CA LEU A 183 -25.37 56.14 -33.23
C LEU A 183 -24.44 56.32 -32.03
N THR A 184 -24.35 57.52 -31.45
CA THR A 184 -23.57 57.75 -30.23
C THR A 184 -24.17 57.06 -29.01
N GLY A 185 -25.50 57.06 -28.86
CA GLY A 185 -26.21 56.36 -27.80
C GLY A 185 -26.02 54.84 -27.86
N GLU A 186 -26.09 54.26 -29.07
CA GLU A 186 -25.78 52.84 -29.29
C GLU A 186 -24.31 52.50 -28.97
N LEU A 187 -23.37 53.34 -29.39
CA LEU A 187 -21.94 53.14 -29.12
C LEU A 187 -21.65 53.19 -27.62
N GLU A 188 -22.23 54.16 -26.90
CA GLU A 188 -22.12 54.21 -25.44
C GLU A 188 -22.74 52.99 -24.77
N LYS A 189 -23.93 52.57 -25.20
CA LYS A 189 -24.63 51.41 -24.64
C LYS A 189 -23.81 50.14 -24.83
N LYS A 190 -23.34 49.87 -26.06
CA LYS A 190 -22.45 48.74 -26.37
C LYS A 190 -21.14 48.82 -25.58
N LYS A 191 -20.53 50.01 -25.44
CA LYS A 191 -19.32 50.21 -24.62
C LYS A 191 -19.54 49.88 -23.15
N LYS A 192 -20.66 50.33 -22.56
CA LYS A 192 -21.07 50.01 -21.18
C LYS A 192 -21.35 48.50 -21.01
N GLU A 193 -22.03 47.86 -21.96
CA GLU A 193 -22.27 46.42 -21.98
C GLU A 193 -20.97 45.60 -22.07
N TYR A 194 -20.04 45.97 -22.95
CA TYR A 194 -18.73 45.32 -23.05
C TYR A 194 -17.88 45.52 -21.78
N GLN A 195 -17.86 46.72 -21.20
CA GLN A 195 -17.14 46.98 -19.95
C GLN A 195 -17.72 46.19 -18.77
N ALA A 196 -19.05 46.14 -18.62
CA ALA A 196 -19.72 45.34 -17.59
C ALA A 196 -19.48 43.84 -17.78
N GLY A 197 -19.56 43.34 -19.03
CA GLY A 197 -19.26 41.96 -19.39
C GLY A 197 -17.80 41.58 -19.12
N PHE A 198 -16.86 42.48 -19.38
CA PHE A 198 -15.43 42.28 -19.08
C PHE A 198 -15.17 42.27 -17.57
N GLN A 199 -15.68 43.26 -16.82
CA GLN A 199 -15.54 43.30 -15.36
C GLN A 199 -16.16 42.07 -14.68
N LYS A 200 -17.30 41.57 -15.18
CA LYS A 200 -17.90 40.33 -14.66
C LYS A 200 -16.98 39.12 -14.91
N LYS A 201 -16.49 38.95 -16.14
CA LYS A 201 -15.54 37.88 -16.48
C LYS A 201 -14.26 37.95 -15.66
N LEU A 202 -13.76 39.15 -15.37
CA LEU A 202 -12.56 39.38 -14.58
C LEU A 202 -12.78 38.96 -13.11
N LYS A 203 -13.88 39.39 -12.49
CA LYS A 203 -14.28 38.96 -11.14
C LYS A 203 -14.54 37.45 -11.04
N ASP A 204 -15.16 36.86 -12.06
CA ASP A 204 -15.40 35.42 -12.09
C ASP A 204 -14.10 34.62 -12.31
N ALA A 205 -13.11 35.18 -13.01
CA ALA A 205 -11.76 34.61 -13.13
C ALA A 205 -10.97 34.71 -11.81
N GLU A 206 -10.97 35.88 -11.14
CA GLU A 206 -10.34 36.09 -9.82
C GLU A 206 -10.84 35.08 -8.79
N ARG A 207 -12.17 34.95 -8.64
CA ARG A 207 -12.80 33.95 -7.77
C ARG A 207 -12.41 32.50 -8.10
N ASN A 208 -12.15 32.21 -9.37
CA ASN A 208 -11.76 30.88 -9.80
C ASN A 208 -10.27 30.61 -9.54
N ILE A 209 -9.42 31.64 -9.64
CA ILE A 209 -8.02 31.60 -9.21
C ILE A 209 -7.94 31.36 -7.70
N GLU A 210 -8.62 32.17 -6.86
CA GLU A 210 -8.66 31.98 -5.40
C GLU A 210 -9.12 30.56 -5.01
N ARG A 211 -10.15 30.03 -5.70
CA ARG A 211 -10.66 28.67 -5.48
C ARG A 211 -9.63 27.60 -5.87
N LEU A 212 -8.94 27.78 -6.99
CA LEU A 212 -7.89 26.85 -7.44
C LEU A 212 -6.69 26.91 -6.49
N GLU A 213 -6.23 28.08 -6.08
CA GLU A 213 -5.15 28.25 -5.09
C GLU A 213 -5.48 27.62 -3.74
N LYS A 214 -6.72 27.78 -3.25
CA LYS A 214 -7.18 27.11 -2.03
C LYS A 214 -7.19 25.59 -2.21
N SER A 215 -7.75 25.10 -3.31
CA SER A 215 -7.77 23.66 -3.62
C SER A 215 -6.36 23.08 -3.79
N ASN A 216 -5.40 23.86 -4.30
CA ASN A 216 -4.03 23.42 -4.49
C ASN A 216 -3.29 23.35 -3.14
N ARG A 217 -3.50 24.35 -2.25
CA ARG A 217 -3.03 24.30 -0.86
C ARG A 217 -3.60 23.10 -0.09
N ASP A 218 -4.90 22.85 -0.22
CA ASP A 218 -5.57 21.70 0.42
C ASP A 218 -5.05 20.35 -0.11
N LEU A 219 -4.69 20.26 -1.39
CA LEU A 219 -4.09 19.07 -2.00
C LEU A 219 -2.65 18.86 -1.55
N GLU A 220 -1.82 19.90 -1.51
CA GLU A 220 -0.43 19.79 -1.07
C GLU A 220 -0.34 19.42 0.42
N ALA A 221 -1.22 19.97 1.27
CA ALA A 221 -1.34 19.57 2.67
C ALA A 221 -1.77 18.10 2.84
N LYS A 222 -2.68 17.60 2.00
CA LYS A 222 -3.08 16.17 1.99
C LYS A 222 -1.95 15.27 1.50
N LYS A 223 -1.21 15.69 0.48
CA LYS A 223 -0.05 14.99 -0.06
C LYS A 223 1.06 14.88 0.99
N GLN A 224 1.37 15.97 1.70
CA GLN A 224 2.33 15.94 2.81
C GLN A 224 1.87 14.99 3.90
N LYS A 225 0.63 15.12 4.39
CA LYS A 225 0.09 14.22 5.43
C LYS A 225 0.10 12.74 5.01
N ALA A 226 -0.18 12.43 3.75
CA ALA A 226 -0.10 11.08 3.21
C ALA A 226 1.36 10.58 3.11
N HIS A 227 2.30 11.46 2.81
CA HIS A 227 3.74 11.15 2.81
C HIS A 227 4.25 10.87 4.23
N ASP A 228 3.92 11.74 5.20
CA ASP A 228 4.25 11.55 6.61
C ASP A 228 3.66 10.23 7.15
N GLN A 229 2.41 9.90 6.78
CA GLN A 229 1.79 8.62 7.12
C GLN A 229 2.51 7.42 6.49
N LEU A 230 2.96 7.54 5.24
CA LEU A 230 3.71 6.48 4.56
C LEU A 230 5.10 6.26 5.18
N GLU A 231 5.79 7.32 5.58
CA GLU A 231 7.07 7.23 6.29
C GLU A 231 6.89 6.57 7.67
N ASN A 232 5.89 6.99 8.45
CA ASN A 232 5.57 6.38 9.73
C ASN A 232 5.20 4.89 9.60
N LEU A 233 4.45 4.51 8.55
CA LEU A 233 4.12 3.11 8.28
C LEU A 233 5.34 2.29 7.85
N LYS A 234 6.28 2.87 7.09
CA LYS A 234 7.56 2.21 6.76
C LYS A 234 8.39 1.96 8.01
N ALA A 235 8.62 3.00 8.82
CA ALA A 235 9.38 2.88 10.06
C ALA A 235 8.74 1.87 11.04
N GLY A 236 7.40 1.90 11.17
CA GLY A 236 6.66 0.91 11.97
C GLY A 236 6.80 -0.52 11.44
N ASN A 237 6.77 -0.72 10.13
CA ASN A 237 6.96 -2.03 9.50
C ASN A 237 8.41 -2.53 9.63
N GLU A 238 9.41 -1.65 9.54
CA GLU A 238 10.82 -1.98 9.78
C GLU A 238 11.07 -2.39 11.23
N ALA A 239 10.48 -1.66 12.19
CA ALA A 239 10.52 -2.02 13.61
C ALA A 239 9.86 -3.38 13.88
N LEU A 240 8.66 -3.62 13.33
CA LEU A 240 7.96 -4.90 13.44
C LEU A 240 8.78 -6.06 12.82
N MET A 241 9.37 -5.84 11.64
CA MET A 241 10.24 -6.83 11.00
C MET A 241 11.52 -7.09 11.79
N SER A 242 12.03 -6.10 12.53
CA SER A 242 13.15 -6.30 13.46
C SER A 242 12.74 -7.19 14.65
N GLN A 243 11.61 -6.88 15.30
CA GLN A 243 11.05 -7.70 16.39
C GLN A 243 10.77 -9.14 15.94
N VAL A 244 10.25 -9.35 14.73
CA VAL A 244 10.03 -10.69 14.17
C VAL A 244 11.34 -11.46 13.94
N ARG A 245 12.45 -10.79 13.60
CA ARG A 245 13.77 -11.44 13.51
C ARG A 245 14.33 -11.78 14.90
N GLU A 246 14.17 -10.87 15.86
CA GLU A 246 14.58 -11.05 17.25
C GLU A 246 13.85 -12.24 17.90
N LEU A 247 12.52 -12.25 17.86
CA LEU A 247 11.69 -13.35 18.38
C LEU A 247 11.98 -14.69 17.68
N LYS A 248 12.33 -14.69 16.39
CA LYS A 248 12.78 -15.91 15.69
C LYS A 248 14.16 -16.39 16.17
N SER A 249 15.07 -15.47 16.47
CA SER A 249 16.38 -15.77 17.06
C SER A 249 16.24 -16.32 18.48
N GLU A 250 15.38 -15.71 19.31
CA GLU A 250 15.06 -16.22 20.65
C GLU A 250 14.41 -17.59 20.60
N LEU A 251 13.39 -17.78 19.75
CA LEU A 251 12.75 -19.09 19.54
C LEU A 251 13.74 -20.16 19.07
N HIS A 252 14.73 -19.79 18.25
CA HIS A 252 15.76 -20.72 17.80
C HIS A 252 16.69 -21.12 18.96
N LYS A 253 17.21 -20.15 19.73
CA LYS A 253 18.02 -20.39 20.94
C LYS A 253 17.28 -21.24 21.96
N GLU A 254 15.99 -20.99 22.16
CA GLU A 254 15.17 -21.74 23.11
C GLU A 254 14.92 -23.18 22.63
N LYS A 255 14.69 -23.38 21.32
CA LYS A 255 14.63 -24.72 20.72
C LYS A 255 15.95 -25.48 20.83
N GLU A 256 17.10 -24.81 20.74
CA GLU A 256 18.41 -25.44 20.94
C GLU A 256 18.62 -25.89 22.40
N LYS A 257 18.23 -25.08 23.39
CA LYS A 257 18.29 -25.48 24.81
C LYS A 257 17.45 -26.73 25.11
N PHE A 258 16.29 -26.84 24.46
CA PHE A 258 15.35 -27.94 24.62
C PHE A 258 15.46 -29.02 23.53
N LEU A 259 16.57 -29.03 22.78
CA LEU A 259 16.83 -30.08 21.81
C LEU A 259 17.01 -31.41 22.57
N VAL A 260 16.10 -32.33 22.28
CA VAL A 260 16.19 -33.73 22.67
C VAL A 260 17.03 -34.43 21.59
N GLU A 261 18.00 -35.24 22.00
CA GLU A 261 18.79 -36.02 21.04
C GLU A 261 17.90 -37.09 20.38
N SER A 262 18.30 -37.59 19.22
CA SER A 262 17.63 -38.73 18.59
C SER A 262 18.68 -39.64 17.98
N ARG A 263 18.99 -40.71 18.72
CA ARG A 263 19.91 -41.78 18.34
C ARG A 263 19.11 -42.97 17.80
N GLY A 264 19.68 -43.68 16.83
CA GLY A 264 19.03 -44.87 16.27
C GLY A 264 18.94 -46.01 17.30
N ILE A 265 18.02 -46.94 17.08
CA ILE A 265 17.89 -48.15 17.91
C ILE A 265 19.22 -48.92 17.94
N ASP A 266 19.84 -49.10 16.77
CA ASP A 266 21.12 -49.78 16.55
C ASP A 266 22.24 -49.26 17.46
N PHE A 267 22.32 -47.94 17.69
CA PHE A 267 23.31 -47.34 18.62
C PHE A 267 23.15 -47.87 20.04
N TYR A 268 21.91 -48.05 20.50
CA TYR A 268 21.65 -48.62 21.82
C TYR A 268 21.86 -50.14 21.83
N GLN A 269 21.55 -50.85 20.75
CA GLN A 269 21.82 -52.29 20.63
C GLN A 269 23.33 -52.57 20.80
N ASP A 270 24.16 -51.93 19.97
CA ASP A 270 25.63 -52.05 20.03
C ASP A 270 26.18 -51.71 21.44
N LYS A 271 25.63 -50.68 22.08
CA LYS A 271 26.12 -50.22 23.39
C LYS A 271 25.68 -51.08 24.57
N PHE A 272 24.43 -51.55 24.62
CA PHE A 272 24.01 -52.49 25.66
C PHE A 272 24.65 -53.87 25.48
N GLU A 273 24.83 -54.34 24.24
CA GLU A 273 25.52 -55.60 23.95
C GLU A 273 27.02 -55.53 24.30
N GLY A 274 27.71 -54.43 23.92
CA GLY A 274 29.11 -54.22 24.29
C GLY A 274 29.31 -54.24 25.81
N LEU A 275 28.46 -53.52 26.56
CA LEU A 275 28.52 -53.48 28.02
C LEU A 275 28.23 -54.84 28.66
N ARG A 276 27.30 -55.63 28.09
CA ARG A 276 27.04 -57.02 28.52
C ARG A 276 28.29 -57.89 28.36
N GLN A 277 28.93 -57.83 27.19
CA GLN A 277 30.14 -58.60 26.91
C GLN A 277 31.32 -58.21 27.82
N GLU A 278 31.48 -56.92 28.11
CA GLU A 278 32.52 -56.43 29.04
C GLU A 278 32.28 -56.90 30.48
N LEU A 279 31.04 -56.87 30.95
CA LEU A 279 30.67 -57.39 32.26
C LEU A 279 30.91 -58.91 32.37
N GLU A 280 30.56 -59.67 31.35
CA GLU A 280 30.83 -61.12 31.31
C GLU A 280 32.34 -61.41 31.32
N ARG A 281 33.12 -60.66 30.54
CA ARG A 281 34.58 -60.74 30.52
C ARG A 281 35.18 -60.40 31.89
N LEU A 282 34.73 -59.31 32.54
CA LEU A 282 35.15 -58.94 33.89
C LEU A 282 34.93 -60.09 34.89
N ILE A 283 33.76 -60.72 34.86
CA ILE A 283 33.42 -61.84 35.75
C ILE A 283 34.30 -63.07 35.47
N VAL A 284 34.47 -63.44 34.20
CA VAL A 284 35.28 -64.61 33.80
C VAL A 284 36.76 -64.43 34.16
N ASP A 285 37.32 -63.23 33.92
CA ASP A 285 38.73 -62.87 34.14
C ASP A 285 39.14 -62.88 35.63
N HIS A 286 38.27 -62.44 36.55
CA HIS A 286 38.67 -62.17 37.95
C HIS A 286 38.02 -63.11 38.98
N ILE A 287 36.89 -63.73 38.64
CA ILE A 287 36.25 -64.77 39.46
C ILE A 287 36.68 -66.12 38.88
N THR A 288 37.97 -66.42 39.07
CA THR A 288 38.67 -67.55 38.46
C THR A 288 38.85 -68.71 39.41
N GLY A 289 38.14 -69.81 39.13
CA GLY A 289 38.37 -71.10 39.77
C GLY A 289 37.56 -71.37 41.04
N PRO A 290 37.56 -72.63 41.51
CA PRO A 290 36.94 -73.00 42.76
C PRO A 290 37.62 -72.31 43.95
N MET A 291 36.82 -71.76 44.86
CA MET A 291 37.29 -71.02 46.04
C MET A 291 38.31 -71.84 46.85
N ASN A 292 39.45 -71.23 47.16
CA ASN A 292 40.36 -71.81 48.14
C ASN A 292 39.74 -71.76 49.56
N ASP A 293 40.32 -72.47 50.52
CA ASP A 293 39.72 -72.59 51.86
C ASP A 293 39.69 -71.23 52.58
N ASP A 294 40.65 -70.35 52.30
CA ASP A 294 40.68 -68.97 52.82
C ASP A 294 39.54 -68.10 52.26
N GLN A 295 39.17 -68.29 50.98
CA GLN A 295 38.03 -67.64 50.34
C GLN A 295 36.71 -68.19 50.89
N ILE A 296 36.59 -69.51 51.07
CA ILE A 296 35.40 -70.12 51.72
C ILE A 296 35.24 -69.56 53.14
N ASN A 297 36.31 -69.57 53.95
CA ASN A 297 36.32 -69.00 55.29
C ASN A 297 36.03 -67.49 55.32
N SER A 298 36.39 -66.75 54.27
CA SER A 298 36.09 -65.32 54.12
C SER A 298 34.62 -65.09 53.77
N VAL A 299 34.03 -65.93 52.90
CA VAL A 299 32.59 -65.91 52.58
C VAL A 299 31.77 -66.07 53.86
N GLU A 300 32.05 -67.10 54.68
CA GLU A 300 31.29 -67.35 55.92
C GLU A 300 31.45 -66.22 56.96
N ARG A 301 32.62 -65.58 56.99
CA ARG A 301 32.91 -64.47 57.94
C ARG A 301 32.27 -63.16 57.53
N GLU A 302 32.16 -62.91 56.23
CA GLU A 302 31.54 -61.69 55.67
C GLU A 302 30.04 -61.88 55.38
N HIS A 303 29.48 -63.05 55.72
CA HIS A 303 28.05 -63.38 55.57
C HIS A 303 27.53 -63.20 54.13
N LEU A 304 28.37 -63.50 53.14
CA LEU A 304 28.01 -63.28 51.74
C LEU A 304 26.87 -64.22 51.30
N GLU A 305 26.76 -65.41 51.90
CA GLU A 305 25.67 -66.36 51.68
C GLU A 305 24.29 -65.89 52.17
N ASP A 306 24.23 -64.92 53.08
CA ASP A 306 22.96 -64.37 53.58
C ASP A 306 22.31 -63.43 52.54
N GLN A 307 23.06 -63.01 51.51
CA GLN A 307 22.50 -62.28 50.38
C GLN A 307 21.67 -63.21 49.48
N GLU A 308 20.51 -62.72 49.05
CA GLU A 308 19.53 -63.49 48.28
C GLU A 308 20.11 -64.12 47.01
N VAL A 309 21.06 -63.45 46.35
CA VAL A 309 21.72 -63.92 45.11
C VAL A 309 22.75 -65.04 45.34
N PHE A 310 23.25 -65.23 46.57
CA PHE A 310 24.28 -66.23 46.90
C PHE A 310 23.76 -67.40 47.76
N LYS A 311 22.55 -67.29 48.31
CA LYS A 311 21.92 -68.28 49.20
C LYS A 311 21.94 -69.74 48.73
N PHE A 312 21.83 -69.96 47.43
CA PHE A 312 21.77 -71.29 46.78
C PHE A 312 23.11 -71.73 46.18
N VAL A 313 24.20 -71.02 46.47
CA VAL A 313 25.51 -71.29 45.89
C VAL A 313 26.34 -72.18 46.83
N PRO A 314 26.83 -73.35 46.39
CA PRO A 314 27.58 -74.25 47.25
C PRO A 314 28.92 -73.66 47.70
N LYS A 315 29.28 -73.92 48.96
CA LYS A 315 30.61 -73.65 49.53
C LYS A 315 31.58 -74.79 49.21
N ARG A 316 31.70 -75.15 47.92
CA ARG A 316 32.51 -76.30 47.45
C ARG A 316 33.38 -75.94 46.25
N ARG A 317 34.42 -76.73 46.04
CA ARG A 317 35.36 -76.61 44.91
C ARG A 317 34.88 -77.35 43.64
N THR A 318 33.63 -77.12 43.24
CA THR A 318 33.01 -77.78 42.07
C THR A 318 32.85 -76.80 40.90
N PRO A 319 32.79 -77.30 39.65
CA PRO A 319 32.47 -76.46 38.49
C PRO A 319 31.09 -75.78 38.62
N VAL A 320 30.11 -76.47 39.21
CA VAL A 320 28.77 -75.95 39.49
C VAL A 320 28.82 -74.77 40.45
N ALA A 321 29.52 -74.91 41.58
CA ALA A 321 29.70 -73.81 42.54
C ALA A 321 30.41 -72.62 41.90
N GLN A 322 31.49 -72.85 41.15
CA GLN A 322 32.21 -71.78 40.44
C GLN A 322 31.31 -71.03 39.44
N TYR A 323 30.50 -71.77 38.67
CA TYR A 323 29.54 -71.18 37.74
C TYR A 323 28.49 -70.33 38.47
N LEU A 324 27.90 -70.87 39.54
CA LEU A 324 26.90 -70.18 40.34
C LEU A 324 27.47 -68.94 41.05
N TRP A 325 28.70 -68.98 41.57
CA TRP A 325 29.38 -67.80 42.15
C TRP A 325 29.60 -66.69 41.10
N ARG A 326 30.03 -67.05 39.89
CA ARG A 326 30.15 -66.09 38.76
C ARG A 326 28.81 -65.44 38.41
N ARG A 327 27.74 -66.23 38.29
CA ARG A 327 26.40 -65.74 37.93
C ARG A 327 25.76 -64.92 39.06
N GLY A 328 25.94 -65.31 40.32
CA GLY A 328 25.54 -64.51 41.49
C GLY A 328 26.26 -63.16 41.55
N ALA A 329 27.57 -63.14 41.28
CA ALA A 329 28.37 -61.91 41.23
C ALA A 329 27.96 -60.99 40.07
N GLN A 330 27.74 -61.53 38.87
CA GLN A 330 27.18 -60.78 37.74
C GLN A 330 25.82 -60.17 38.10
N SER A 331 24.93 -60.96 38.71
CA SER A 331 23.62 -60.49 39.13
C SER A 331 23.69 -59.41 40.20
N TYR A 332 24.62 -59.53 41.15
CA TYR A 332 24.89 -58.50 42.13
C TYR A 332 25.37 -57.18 41.48
N ILE A 333 26.32 -57.23 40.54
CA ILE A 333 26.78 -56.03 39.81
C ILE A 333 25.60 -55.38 39.06
N ILE A 334 24.81 -56.15 38.31
CA ILE A 334 23.62 -55.65 37.62
C ILE A 334 22.65 -55.01 38.61
N SER A 335 22.39 -55.61 39.78
CA SER A 335 21.50 -55.02 40.78
C SER A 335 21.98 -53.65 41.27
N GLN A 336 23.30 -53.43 41.37
CA GLN A 336 23.86 -52.12 41.74
C GLN A 336 23.81 -51.13 40.58
N LEU A 337 24.09 -51.57 39.34
CA LEU A 337 23.95 -50.72 38.14
C LEU A 337 22.49 -50.28 37.96
N CYS A 338 21.53 -51.19 37.99
CA CYS A 338 20.11 -50.88 37.93
C CYS A 338 19.66 -49.98 39.11
N GLY A 339 20.06 -50.37 40.33
CA GLY A 339 19.65 -49.70 41.56
C GLY A 339 20.24 -48.31 41.77
N ARG A 340 21.38 -47.98 41.14
CA ARG A 340 22.06 -46.69 41.33
C ARG A 340 22.24 -45.89 40.04
N VAL A 341 22.69 -46.52 38.95
CA VAL A 341 22.99 -45.87 37.66
C VAL A 341 21.75 -45.78 36.77
N TRP A 342 21.06 -46.91 36.53
CA TRP A 342 19.96 -46.99 35.57
C TRP A 342 18.58 -46.61 36.15
N GLN A 343 18.56 -45.66 37.08
CA GLN A 343 17.29 -45.10 37.58
C GLN A 343 16.64 -44.19 36.54
N SER A 344 15.30 -44.11 36.51
CA SER A 344 14.59 -43.14 35.67
C SER A 344 15.11 -41.71 35.86
N PHE A 345 15.45 -41.38 37.11
CA PHE A 345 15.82 -40.06 37.59
C PHE A 345 16.72 -40.22 38.82
N PRO A 346 17.82 -39.46 38.96
CA PRO A 346 18.73 -39.58 40.10
C PRO A 346 18.15 -38.92 41.36
N PHE A 347 17.70 -39.72 42.32
CA PHE A 347 17.12 -39.21 43.59
C PHE A 347 18.06 -39.31 44.80
N HIS A 348 19.25 -39.89 44.66
CA HIS A 348 20.12 -40.31 45.77
C HIS A 348 20.52 -39.18 46.73
N GLU A 349 20.55 -37.93 46.28
CA GLU A 349 20.99 -36.79 47.10
C GLU A 349 19.87 -35.84 47.55
N VAL A 350 18.66 -35.96 47.00
CA VAL A 350 17.62 -34.91 47.15
C VAL A 350 16.82 -35.06 48.45
N ASN A 351 16.81 -36.24 49.09
CA ASN A 351 15.95 -36.51 50.24
C ASN A 351 16.52 -37.52 51.25
N GLU A 352 17.08 -37.03 52.36
CA GLU A 352 17.17 -37.79 53.61
C GLU A 352 15.80 -37.89 54.34
N SER A 353 14.82 -37.04 53.98
CA SER A 353 13.57 -36.86 54.75
C SER A 353 12.29 -37.44 54.12
N THR A 354 12.31 -37.85 52.84
CA THR A 354 11.17 -38.52 52.20
C THR A 354 11.62 -39.82 51.53
N LEU A 355 10.80 -40.89 51.62
CA LEU A 355 11.13 -42.20 51.04
C LEU A 355 11.40 -42.06 49.53
N PRO A 356 12.63 -42.32 49.03
CA PRO A 356 12.99 -42.11 47.62
C PRO A 356 12.07 -42.82 46.63
N ASN A 357 11.56 -43.99 47.02
CA ASN A 357 10.63 -44.80 46.23
C ASN A 357 9.31 -44.06 45.90
N LYS A 358 8.84 -43.15 46.75
CA LYS A 358 7.62 -42.36 46.50
C LYS A 358 7.87 -41.30 45.42
N SER A 359 9.03 -40.64 45.48
CA SER A 359 9.44 -39.65 44.47
C SER A 359 9.66 -40.33 43.12
N LYS A 360 10.40 -41.44 43.08
CA LYS A 360 10.57 -42.25 41.85
C LYS A 360 9.23 -42.61 41.20
N ALA A 361 8.31 -43.22 41.96
CA ALA A 361 6.99 -43.59 41.46
C ALA A 361 6.16 -42.39 40.99
N ALA A 362 6.30 -41.20 41.60
CA ALA A 362 5.60 -39.99 41.17
C ALA A 362 6.13 -39.46 39.83
N PHE A 363 7.45 -39.44 39.63
CA PHE A 363 8.04 -39.00 38.36
C PHE A 363 7.82 -40.01 37.23
N ASP A 364 7.89 -41.32 37.51
CA ASP A 364 7.53 -42.36 36.55
C ASP A 364 6.05 -42.22 36.13
N ALA A 365 5.12 -42.02 37.08
CA ALA A 365 3.71 -41.79 36.77
C ALA A 365 3.41 -40.47 36.03
N ILE A 366 4.30 -39.47 36.10
CA ILE A 366 4.22 -38.25 35.27
C ILE A 366 4.72 -38.54 33.85
N SER A 367 5.85 -39.26 33.71
CA SER A 367 6.37 -39.73 32.41
C SER A 367 5.31 -40.54 31.64
N ASP A 368 4.66 -41.49 32.30
CA ASP A 368 3.61 -42.32 31.69
C ASP A 368 2.42 -41.49 31.20
N LYS A 369 1.88 -40.62 32.05
CA LYS A 369 0.76 -39.73 31.66
C LYS A 369 1.14 -38.74 30.55
N LEU A 370 2.38 -38.28 30.51
CA LEU A 370 2.86 -37.42 29.43
C LEU A 370 3.02 -38.20 28.13
N LYS A 371 3.54 -39.43 28.16
CA LYS A 371 3.63 -40.32 26.99
C LYS A 371 2.25 -40.52 26.35
N ASP A 372 1.25 -40.86 27.15
CA ASP A 372 -0.13 -41.12 26.69
C ASP A 372 -0.78 -39.89 26.02
N ILE A 373 -0.35 -38.68 26.36
CA ILE A 373 -0.86 -37.42 25.78
C ILE A 373 -0.04 -37.00 24.55
N ASN A 374 1.29 -36.98 24.68
CA ASN A 374 2.24 -36.58 23.64
C ASN A 374 3.66 -37.01 24.03
N ALA A 375 4.21 -38.02 23.34
CA ALA A 375 5.55 -38.54 23.58
C ALA A 375 6.70 -37.53 23.30
N GLU A 376 6.53 -36.56 22.40
CA GLU A 376 7.54 -35.50 22.21
C GLU A 376 7.62 -34.59 23.44
N ASN A 377 6.47 -34.27 24.05
CA ASN A 377 6.42 -33.52 25.31
C ASN A 377 6.99 -34.34 26.48
N GLU A 378 6.75 -35.66 26.51
CA GLU A 378 7.39 -36.57 27.48
C GLU A 378 8.91 -36.51 27.36
N ALA A 379 9.45 -36.70 26.16
CA ALA A 379 10.89 -36.73 25.95
C ALA A 379 11.57 -35.40 26.28
N VAL A 380 10.93 -34.27 25.92
CA VAL A 380 11.39 -32.92 26.32
C VAL A 380 11.36 -32.78 27.85
N TRP A 381 10.25 -33.13 28.51
CA TRP A 381 10.12 -33.05 29.96
C TRP A 381 11.17 -33.93 30.66
N ARG A 382 11.31 -35.20 30.25
CA ARG A 382 12.27 -36.16 30.79
C ARG A 382 13.71 -35.68 30.63
N SER A 383 14.08 -35.17 29.45
CA SER A 383 15.41 -34.61 29.17
C SER A 383 15.71 -33.38 30.03
N ILE A 384 14.76 -32.45 30.16
CA ILE A 384 14.89 -31.26 31.04
C ILE A 384 14.99 -31.67 32.51
N THR A 385 14.10 -32.53 32.98
CA THR A 385 14.00 -32.97 34.37
C THR A 385 15.24 -33.75 34.78
N TYR A 386 15.75 -34.65 33.93
CA TYR A 386 17.02 -35.34 34.15
C TYR A 386 18.19 -34.35 34.22
N LYS A 387 18.34 -33.46 33.22
CA LYS A 387 19.39 -32.42 33.20
C LYS A 387 19.32 -31.50 34.44
N ALA A 388 18.12 -31.16 34.91
CA ALA A 388 17.92 -30.33 36.09
C ALA A 388 18.35 -31.06 37.38
N MET A 389 17.96 -32.32 37.58
CA MET A 389 18.37 -33.08 38.77
C MET A 389 19.85 -33.44 38.76
N SER A 390 20.44 -33.77 37.60
CA SER A 390 21.89 -33.95 37.47
C SER A 390 22.67 -32.68 37.84
N ARG A 391 22.17 -31.49 37.45
CA ARG A 391 22.77 -30.21 37.87
C ARG A 391 22.62 -29.95 39.36
N LEU A 392 21.43 -30.17 39.94
CA LEU A 392 21.19 -29.99 41.37
C LEU A 392 22.09 -30.89 42.21
N SER A 393 22.26 -32.16 41.82
CA SER A 393 23.22 -33.06 42.46
C SER A 393 24.67 -32.55 42.34
N ALA A 394 25.10 -32.13 41.14
CA ALA A 394 26.43 -31.54 40.95
C ALA A 394 26.65 -30.22 41.71
N GLU A 395 25.61 -29.41 41.94
CA GLU A 395 25.68 -28.17 42.72
C GLU A 395 25.74 -28.43 44.23
N ILE A 396 24.97 -29.41 44.73
CA ILE A 396 25.03 -29.88 46.12
C ILE A 396 26.38 -30.54 46.42
N SER A 397 26.97 -31.18 45.41
CA SER A 397 28.13 -32.07 45.54
C SER A 397 29.17 -31.82 44.46
N SER A 398 29.90 -30.70 44.57
CA SER A 398 30.78 -30.15 43.52
C SER A 398 31.98 -31.00 43.07
N SER A 399 32.21 -32.19 43.65
CA SER A 399 33.20 -33.19 43.20
C SER A 399 32.59 -34.53 42.73
N LYS A 400 31.28 -34.77 42.90
CA LYS A 400 30.80 -36.14 43.13
C LYS A 400 30.52 -37.03 41.93
N ALA A 401 30.29 -36.56 40.71
CA ALA A 401 29.85 -37.45 39.63
C ALA A 401 30.84 -38.62 39.38
N GLU A 402 32.14 -38.32 39.25
CA GLU A 402 33.17 -39.37 39.19
C GLU A 402 33.39 -40.11 40.53
N GLU A 403 33.00 -39.50 41.65
CA GLU A 403 33.19 -40.06 42.98
C GLU A 403 32.09 -41.07 43.34
N GLU A 404 30.87 -40.87 42.84
CA GLU A 404 29.75 -41.81 42.90
C GLU A 404 30.02 -43.03 42.02
N GLU A 405 30.50 -42.85 40.78
CA GLU A 405 30.95 -43.98 39.93
C GLU A 405 32.02 -44.82 40.64
N LYS A 406 32.99 -44.16 41.29
CA LYS A 406 34.04 -44.83 42.08
C LYS A 406 33.48 -45.46 43.36
N ASP A 407 32.49 -44.86 44.03
CA ASP A 407 31.82 -45.46 45.20
C ASP A 407 31.07 -46.74 44.83
N ILE A 408 30.34 -46.75 43.71
CA ILE A 408 29.65 -47.94 43.20
C ILE A 408 30.65 -49.07 42.97
N ALA A 409 31.76 -48.79 42.27
CA ALA A 409 32.81 -49.78 42.03
C ALA A 409 33.42 -50.29 43.35
N ARG A 410 33.85 -49.39 44.26
CA ARG A 410 34.39 -49.75 45.58
C ARG A 410 33.42 -50.56 46.44
N HIS A 411 32.15 -50.17 46.46
CA HIS A 411 31.10 -50.87 47.22
C HIS A 411 30.96 -52.32 46.73
N VAL A 412 30.89 -52.50 45.42
CA VAL A 412 30.82 -53.83 44.80
C VAL A 412 32.09 -54.64 45.04
N VAL A 413 33.27 -54.05 44.85
CA VAL A 413 34.56 -54.71 45.12
C VAL A 413 34.67 -55.14 46.58
N LYS A 414 34.19 -54.31 47.51
CA LYS A 414 34.14 -54.61 48.94
C LYS A 414 33.20 -55.79 49.23
N THR A 415 32.01 -55.83 48.65
CA THR A 415 31.06 -56.93 48.87
C THR A 415 31.48 -58.24 48.20
N LEU A 416 32.10 -58.18 47.03
CA LEU A 416 32.64 -59.35 46.32
C LEU A 416 34.09 -59.68 46.74
N ALA A 417 34.64 -58.98 47.74
CA ALA A 417 36.00 -59.17 48.21
C ALA A 417 36.34 -60.59 48.71
N PRO A 418 35.41 -61.40 49.24
CA PRO A 418 35.67 -62.81 49.56
C PRO A 418 35.91 -63.70 48.34
N ILE A 419 35.31 -63.37 47.20
CA ILE A 419 35.27 -64.24 46.01
C ILE A 419 36.28 -63.84 44.93
N ILE A 420 36.84 -62.63 45.05
CA ILE A 420 37.90 -62.09 44.18
C ILE A 420 39.27 -62.37 44.82
N ALA A 421 40.21 -62.93 44.05
CA ALA A 421 41.57 -63.16 44.50
C ALA A 421 42.23 -61.83 44.96
N PRO A 422 42.91 -61.77 46.12
CA PRO A 422 43.46 -60.51 46.65
C PRO A 422 44.37 -59.74 45.68
N SER A 423 45.17 -60.45 44.86
CA SER A 423 46.02 -59.87 43.81
C SER A 423 45.26 -59.17 42.68
N ASN A 424 43.97 -59.48 42.51
CA ASN A 424 43.17 -59.06 41.37
C ASN A 424 42.18 -57.95 41.74
N LYS A 425 42.07 -57.58 43.03
CA LYS A 425 41.06 -56.62 43.53
C LYS A 425 41.19 -55.24 42.89
N GLU A 426 42.40 -54.71 42.80
CA GLU A 426 42.66 -53.40 42.17
C GLU A 426 42.34 -53.40 40.67
N SER A 427 42.69 -54.47 39.95
CA SER A 427 42.40 -54.58 38.50
C SER A 427 40.90 -54.78 38.24
N PHE A 428 40.20 -55.50 39.12
CA PHE A 428 38.75 -55.66 39.07
C PHE A 428 38.03 -54.33 39.37
N GLU A 429 38.47 -53.58 40.40
CA GLU A 429 37.93 -52.24 40.72
C GLU A 429 38.10 -51.28 39.55
N ALA A 430 39.30 -51.23 38.94
CA ALA A 430 39.58 -50.36 37.81
C ALA A 430 38.66 -50.65 36.60
N LYS A 431 38.61 -51.92 36.15
CA LYS A 431 37.75 -52.34 35.03
C LYS A 431 36.25 -52.18 35.35
N LEU A 432 35.82 -52.45 36.58
CA LEU A 432 34.44 -52.21 37.00
C LEU A 432 34.11 -50.72 36.98
N GLY A 433 35.04 -49.85 37.38
CA GLY A 433 34.87 -48.40 37.29
C GLY A 433 34.76 -47.88 35.85
N GLU A 434 35.38 -48.54 34.87
CA GLU A 434 35.19 -48.26 33.45
C GLU A 434 33.79 -48.67 32.97
N ILE A 435 33.35 -49.89 33.32
CA ILE A 435 31.99 -50.38 33.03
C ILE A 435 30.91 -49.50 33.67
N VAL A 436 31.09 -49.07 34.93
CA VAL A 436 30.17 -48.15 35.61
C VAL A 436 30.09 -46.80 34.86
N ARG A 437 31.23 -46.25 34.43
CA ARG A 437 31.27 -44.98 33.66
C ARG A 437 30.59 -45.09 32.30
N GLU A 438 30.82 -46.18 31.56
CA GLU A 438 30.10 -46.40 30.30
C GLU A 438 28.61 -46.61 30.52
N ALA A 439 28.22 -47.37 31.57
CA ALA A 439 26.83 -47.53 31.97
C ALA A 439 26.15 -46.18 32.31
N SER A 440 26.84 -45.30 33.04
CA SER A 440 26.39 -43.93 33.35
C SER A 440 26.22 -43.09 32.08
N SER A 441 27.22 -43.10 31.20
CA SER A 441 27.24 -42.31 29.96
C SER A 441 26.14 -42.77 28.99
N LEU A 442 25.99 -44.08 28.81
CA LEU A 442 24.93 -44.69 28.01
C LEU A 442 23.54 -44.30 28.56
N TRP A 443 23.37 -44.36 29.87
CA TRP A 443 22.08 -44.07 30.49
C TRP A 443 21.73 -42.58 30.50
N ALA A 444 22.71 -41.69 30.67
CA ALA A 444 22.53 -40.26 30.46
C ALA A 444 22.04 -39.98 29.03
N ALA A 445 22.65 -40.61 28.02
CA ALA A 445 22.20 -40.52 26.64
C ALA A 445 20.77 -41.05 26.46
N VAL A 446 20.41 -42.20 27.04
CA VAL A 446 19.02 -42.70 27.08
C VAL A 446 18.06 -41.66 27.64
N LYS A 447 18.39 -41.00 28.76
CA LYS A 447 17.48 -40.05 29.40
C LYS A 447 17.34 -38.73 28.66
N THR A 448 18.31 -38.34 27.84
CA THR A 448 18.24 -37.12 27.01
C THR A 448 17.73 -37.34 25.59
N ASP A 449 17.45 -38.59 25.19
CA ASP A 449 16.98 -38.96 23.85
C ASP A 449 15.46 -38.98 23.70
N LYS A 450 14.99 -38.84 22.45
CA LYS A 450 13.58 -38.92 22.05
C LYS A 450 13.03 -40.33 22.26
N LEU A 451 13.83 -41.36 22.00
CA LEU A 451 13.42 -42.74 22.18
C LEU A 451 13.22 -43.06 23.66
N ARG A 452 12.03 -43.55 24.04
CA ARG A 452 11.77 -43.96 25.42
C ARG A 452 12.19 -45.41 25.63
N ILE A 453 13.30 -45.59 26.36
CA ILE A 453 13.86 -46.90 26.70
C ILE A 453 13.50 -47.28 28.15
N SER A 454 13.05 -48.52 28.33
CA SER A 454 12.75 -49.15 29.60
C SER A 454 13.66 -50.36 29.86
N LEU A 455 13.86 -50.67 31.14
CA LEU A 455 14.58 -51.84 31.60
C LEU A 455 13.65 -52.76 32.39
N SER A 456 13.78 -54.06 32.18
CA SER A 456 13.17 -55.08 33.02
C SER A 456 14.27 -55.86 33.74
N GLU A 457 14.28 -55.76 35.07
CA GLU A 457 15.24 -56.44 35.95
C GLU A 457 14.72 -57.77 36.50
N GLN A 458 13.43 -58.06 36.26
CA GLN A 458 12.72 -59.20 36.83
C GLN A 458 12.54 -60.27 35.76
N PRO A 459 13.49 -61.23 35.63
CA PRO A 459 13.29 -62.37 34.76
C PRO A 459 12.09 -63.20 35.21
N PRO A 460 11.36 -63.82 34.27
CA PRO A 460 10.32 -64.78 34.59
C PRO A 460 10.90 -66.01 35.32
N SER A 461 10.05 -66.79 35.97
CA SER A 461 10.48 -67.99 36.70
C SER A 461 11.08 -69.05 35.77
N GLN A 462 10.63 -69.10 34.51
CA GLN A 462 11.03 -70.07 33.48
C GLN A 462 11.37 -69.35 32.17
N ALA A 463 12.23 -69.95 31.36
CA ALA A 463 12.50 -69.47 30.00
C ALA A 463 11.26 -69.63 29.10
N SER A 464 10.86 -68.57 28.41
CA SER A 464 9.85 -68.63 27.33
C SER A 464 10.36 -67.86 26.12
N PRO A 465 10.33 -68.42 24.90
CA PRO A 465 10.82 -67.74 23.69
C PRO A 465 9.99 -66.50 23.31
N GLU A 466 8.78 -66.36 23.84
CA GLU A 466 7.91 -65.17 23.64
C GLU A 466 8.26 -64.03 24.59
N GLN A 467 8.96 -64.32 25.69
CA GLN A 467 9.40 -63.35 26.67
C GLN A 467 10.85 -63.02 26.36
N SER A 468 11.18 -61.72 26.28
CA SER A 468 12.47 -61.20 25.79
C SER A 468 13.66 -61.46 26.74
N TRP A 469 13.87 -62.71 27.12
CA TRP A 469 14.75 -63.22 28.16
C TRP A 469 15.39 -64.53 27.68
N LEU A 470 16.72 -64.54 27.62
CA LEU A 470 17.52 -65.67 27.21
C LEU A 470 18.21 -66.31 28.43
N PRO A 471 18.47 -67.63 28.41
CA PRO A 471 19.31 -68.25 29.42
C PRO A 471 20.75 -67.71 29.30
N GLY A 472 21.38 -67.44 30.43
CA GLY A 472 22.82 -67.14 30.46
C GLY A 472 23.63 -68.35 29.97
N SER A 473 24.42 -68.17 28.90
CA SER A 473 25.21 -69.24 28.27
C SER A 473 26.04 -70.02 29.29
N LEU A 474 26.01 -71.36 29.23
CA LEU A 474 26.99 -72.18 29.93
C LEU A 474 28.15 -72.43 28.97
N ASP A 475 29.27 -71.74 29.15
CA ASP A 475 30.48 -72.01 28.37
C ASP A 475 31.02 -73.42 28.68
N GLY A 476 30.57 -74.39 27.88
CA GLY A 476 31.34 -75.54 27.40
C GLY A 476 31.62 -76.70 28.37
N SER A 477 30.93 -76.85 29.51
CA SER A 477 31.25 -77.94 30.46
C SER A 477 30.12 -78.56 31.28
N LEU A 478 28.88 -78.04 31.24
CA LEU A 478 27.79 -78.48 32.12
C LEU A 478 26.48 -78.85 31.40
N GLU A 479 26.41 -78.70 30.07
CA GLU A 479 25.17 -78.90 29.30
C GLU A 479 24.80 -80.37 29.04
N GLU A 480 25.72 -81.33 29.20
CA GLU A 480 25.45 -82.76 28.98
C GLU A 480 24.85 -83.50 30.20
N VAL A 481 24.63 -82.82 31.34
CA VAL A 481 24.00 -83.45 32.50
C VAL A 481 22.48 -83.46 32.31
N GLU A 482 21.93 -84.64 32.01
CA GLU A 482 20.49 -84.88 31.93
C GLU A 482 19.77 -84.28 33.15
N SER A 483 18.89 -83.30 32.91
CA SER A 483 18.10 -82.67 33.96
C SER A 483 17.16 -83.71 34.58
N PRO A 484 17.25 -83.99 35.89
CA PRO A 484 16.26 -84.82 36.56
C PRO A 484 14.91 -84.11 36.50
N GLN A 485 13.89 -84.80 35.95
CA GLN A 485 12.68 -84.18 35.39
C GLN A 485 11.73 -83.45 36.38
N ASP A 486 12.10 -83.32 37.67
CA ASP A 486 11.29 -82.70 38.73
C ASP A 486 12.17 -81.91 39.74
N ILE A 487 12.89 -80.87 39.29
CA ILE A 487 13.65 -79.98 40.19
C ILE A 487 13.16 -78.52 40.10
N SER A 488 11.90 -78.31 40.44
CA SER A 488 11.42 -76.99 40.86
C SER A 488 11.82 -76.74 42.31
N ILE A 489 12.87 -75.95 42.52
CA ILE A 489 13.27 -75.52 43.87
C ILE A 489 12.28 -74.42 44.29
N SER A 490 11.35 -74.75 45.19
CA SER A 490 10.21 -73.91 45.62
C SER A 490 10.55 -72.51 46.16
N HIS A 491 11.83 -72.18 46.31
CA HIS A 491 12.36 -70.92 46.83
C HIS A 491 13.48 -70.30 45.99
N ALA A 492 13.91 -70.93 44.89
CA ALA A 492 14.88 -70.34 44.00
C ALA A 492 14.22 -69.22 43.19
N ARG A 493 14.89 -68.06 43.06
CA ARG A 493 14.48 -66.98 42.17
C ARG A 493 15.41 -66.94 40.97
N SER A 494 14.86 -66.67 39.80
CA SER A 494 15.64 -66.39 38.60
C SER A 494 16.54 -65.18 38.84
N LEU A 495 17.85 -65.31 38.58
CA LEU A 495 18.81 -64.21 38.74
C LEU A 495 18.94 -63.43 37.43
N CYS A 496 18.79 -62.12 37.50
CA CYS A 496 19.05 -61.23 36.37
C CYS A 496 20.55 -61.11 36.13
N LEU A 497 21.04 -61.55 34.96
CA LEU A 497 22.45 -61.48 34.53
C LEU A 497 22.71 -60.27 33.61
N PHE A 498 21.66 -59.80 32.94
CA PHE A 498 21.56 -58.52 32.25
C PHE A 498 20.07 -58.17 32.08
N PRO A 499 19.62 -56.93 32.30
CA PRO A 499 18.20 -56.59 32.17
C PRO A 499 17.73 -56.66 30.72
N ALA A 500 16.45 -56.97 30.51
CA ALA A 500 15.85 -56.83 29.18
C ALA A 500 15.65 -55.34 28.87
N VAL A 501 16.18 -54.87 27.75
CA VAL A 501 16.13 -53.47 27.32
C VAL A 501 15.14 -53.34 26.16
N LYS A 502 14.15 -52.46 26.33
CA LYS A 502 13.09 -52.25 25.33
C LYS A 502 12.93 -50.78 25.00
N ALA A 503 12.79 -50.47 23.72
CA ALA A 503 12.30 -49.18 23.26
C ALA A 503 10.79 -49.27 23.02
N SER A 504 10.02 -48.36 23.60
CA SER A 504 8.64 -48.16 23.14
C SER A 504 8.65 -47.34 21.85
N ASP A 505 8.10 -47.89 20.78
CA ASP A 505 7.80 -47.13 19.56
C ASP A 505 6.33 -46.67 19.56
N ASP A 506 6.13 -45.36 19.48
CA ASP A 506 4.80 -44.75 19.48
C ASP A 506 4.01 -45.03 18.18
N ALA A 507 4.69 -45.40 17.08
CA ALA A 507 4.06 -45.68 15.80
C ALA A 507 3.43 -47.09 15.75
N SER A 508 4.15 -48.11 16.22
CA SER A 508 3.66 -49.51 16.27
C SER A 508 2.86 -49.84 17.53
N LYS A 509 3.09 -49.13 18.65
CA LYS A 509 2.65 -49.50 20.02
C LYS A 509 3.22 -50.82 20.53
N GLU A 510 4.18 -51.41 19.81
CA GLU A 510 4.91 -52.60 20.24
C GLU A 510 6.26 -52.16 20.83
N ASP A 511 6.70 -52.83 21.88
CA ASP A 511 8.02 -52.58 22.45
C ASP A 511 9.07 -53.33 21.63
N ILE A 512 9.95 -52.58 20.96
CA ILE A 512 11.08 -53.12 20.20
C ILE A 512 12.16 -53.54 21.21
N VAL A 513 12.59 -54.80 21.13
CA VAL A 513 13.70 -55.31 21.96
C VAL A 513 15.01 -54.72 21.45
N ILE A 514 15.64 -53.88 22.26
CA ILE A 514 17.01 -53.39 22.01
C ILE A 514 17.98 -54.51 22.36
N GLN A 515 17.89 -55.01 23.60
CA GLN A 515 18.76 -56.06 24.13
C GLN A 515 17.88 -57.09 24.84
N PRO A 516 17.95 -58.38 24.48
CA PRO A 516 17.28 -59.42 25.26
C PRO A 516 17.87 -59.44 26.68
N GLY A 517 17.02 -59.64 27.68
CA GLY A 517 17.49 -59.88 29.04
C GLY A 517 18.20 -61.22 29.12
N TYR A 518 19.14 -61.36 30.04
CA TYR A 518 19.82 -62.62 30.30
C TYR A 518 19.58 -63.03 31.74
N ALA A 519 19.26 -64.30 31.97
CA ALA A 519 18.93 -64.79 33.29
C ALA A 519 19.50 -66.18 33.58
N LEU A 520 19.78 -66.44 34.86
CA LEU A 520 19.86 -67.80 35.37
C LEU A 520 18.49 -68.16 35.93
N PHE A 521 17.68 -68.89 35.16
CA PHE A 521 16.31 -69.25 35.55
C PHE A 521 16.27 -70.22 36.72
N SER A 522 15.21 -70.13 37.54
CA SER A 522 15.02 -70.93 38.75
C SER A 522 14.96 -72.45 38.51
N ASP A 523 14.60 -72.87 37.30
CA ASP A 523 14.54 -74.26 36.81
C ASP A 523 15.82 -74.73 36.10
N SER A 524 16.88 -73.93 36.09
CA SER A 524 18.15 -74.30 35.45
C SER A 524 18.88 -75.46 36.15
N THR A 525 19.48 -76.35 35.35
CA THR A 525 20.29 -77.48 35.82
C THR A 525 21.39 -77.06 36.80
N ALA A 526 21.95 -75.86 36.64
CA ALA A 526 22.96 -75.32 37.55
C ALA A 526 22.42 -75.13 38.98
N PHE A 527 21.21 -74.57 39.16
CA PHE A 527 20.60 -74.45 40.49
C PHE A 527 20.22 -75.81 41.07
N ALA A 528 19.70 -76.72 40.23
CA ALA A 528 19.38 -78.09 40.63
C ALA A 528 20.60 -78.83 41.20
N LEU A 529 21.73 -78.79 40.47
CA LEU A 529 23.00 -79.38 40.89
C LEU A 529 23.57 -78.66 42.13
N GLY A 530 23.53 -77.33 42.18
CA GLY A 530 24.02 -76.57 43.34
C GLY A 530 23.27 -76.90 44.63
N ASN A 531 21.93 -76.88 44.59
CA ASN A 531 21.11 -77.27 45.73
C ASN A 531 21.38 -78.71 46.18
N LYS A 532 21.60 -79.64 45.24
CA LYS A 532 22.01 -81.02 45.56
C LYS A 532 23.37 -81.06 46.28
N GLU A 533 24.39 -80.39 45.75
CA GLU A 533 25.71 -80.30 46.40
C GLU A 533 25.64 -79.67 47.80
N GLN A 534 24.80 -78.65 47.99
CA GLN A 534 24.57 -77.99 49.27
C GLN A 534 23.88 -78.91 50.29
N GLN A 535 22.92 -79.74 49.84
CA GLN A 535 22.28 -80.77 50.68
C GLN A 535 23.23 -81.90 51.04
N GLU A 536 24.05 -82.37 50.10
CA GLU A 536 25.10 -83.37 50.35
C GLU A 536 26.12 -82.86 51.37
N TYR A 537 26.62 -81.63 51.20
CA TYR A 537 27.50 -80.99 52.18
C TYR A 537 26.86 -80.88 53.57
N ALA A 538 25.62 -80.39 53.65
CA ALA A 538 24.90 -80.27 54.92
C ALA A 538 24.59 -81.63 55.57
N ARG A 539 24.60 -82.73 54.80
CA ARG A 539 24.48 -84.09 55.32
C ARG A 539 25.83 -84.61 55.83
N GLU A 540 26.88 -84.51 55.03
CA GLU A 540 28.25 -84.87 55.44
C GLU A 540 28.67 -84.15 56.71
N GLU A 541 28.37 -82.85 56.82
CA GLU A 541 28.68 -82.07 58.02
C GLU A 541 27.92 -82.57 59.27
N ARG A 542 26.65 -82.96 59.11
CA ARG A 542 25.86 -83.59 60.19
C ARG A 542 26.45 -84.95 60.59
N GLU A 543 26.85 -85.77 59.61
CA GLU A 543 27.47 -87.07 59.85
C GLU A 543 28.85 -86.92 60.53
N LEU A 544 29.67 -85.95 60.12
CA LEU A 544 30.92 -85.58 60.78
C LEU A 544 30.70 -85.09 62.22
N ARG A 545 29.78 -84.15 62.45
CA ARG A 545 29.41 -83.66 63.80
C ARG A 545 28.89 -84.79 64.69
N TYR A 546 28.11 -85.73 64.13
CA TYR A 546 27.63 -86.91 64.84
C TYR A 546 28.78 -87.87 65.20
N ASN A 547 29.65 -88.20 64.24
CA ASN A 547 30.80 -89.06 64.45
C ASN A 547 31.80 -88.45 65.46
N LEU A 548 32.03 -87.13 65.42
CA LEU A 548 32.88 -86.44 66.38
C LEU A 548 32.32 -86.56 67.82
N ARG A 549 31.01 -86.33 68.00
CA ARG A 549 30.32 -86.50 69.30
C ARG A 549 30.32 -87.95 69.79
N ARG A 550 30.14 -88.91 68.88
CA ARG A 550 30.19 -90.34 69.19
C ARG A 550 31.59 -90.75 69.64
N ASN A 551 32.62 -90.32 68.90
CA ASN A 551 34.01 -90.64 69.18
C ASN A 551 34.48 -89.99 70.48
N SER A 552 34.12 -88.73 70.75
CA SER A 552 34.44 -88.07 72.02
C SER A 552 33.76 -88.73 73.22
N ALA A 553 32.49 -89.15 73.08
CA ALA A 553 31.79 -89.90 74.12
C ALA A 553 32.46 -91.27 74.40
N THR A 554 32.87 -92.01 73.36
CA THR A 554 33.65 -93.25 73.56
C THR A 554 35.03 -93.01 74.18
N SER A 555 35.70 -91.90 73.84
CA SER A 555 37.00 -91.55 74.44
C SER A 555 36.86 -91.25 75.94
N GLN A 556 35.85 -90.45 76.32
CA GLN A 556 35.54 -90.16 77.73
C GLN A 556 35.15 -91.42 78.52
N LEU A 557 34.41 -92.35 77.91
CA LEU A 557 34.10 -93.64 78.52
C LEU A 557 35.36 -94.52 78.72
N TYR A 558 36.32 -94.45 77.79
CA TYR A 558 37.58 -95.18 77.90
C TYR A 558 38.50 -94.60 78.98
N GLU A 559 38.62 -93.27 79.07
CA GLU A 559 39.32 -92.56 80.16
C GLU A 559 38.68 -92.84 81.52
N ALA A 560 37.35 -92.82 81.62
CA ALA A 560 36.64 -93.17 82.85
C ALA A 560 36.84 -94.64 83.26
N ALA A 561 37.00 -95.55 82.30
CA ALA A 561 37.32 -96.96 82.55
C ALA A 561 38.77 -97.16 82.99
N GLN A 562 39.73 -96.38 82.47
CA GLN A 562 41.12 -96.40 82.92
C GLN A 562 41.29 -95.81 84.33
N ASN A 563 40.67 -94.66 84.62
CA ASN A 563 40.74 -94.04 85.95
C ASN A 563 40.14 -94.91 87.07
N LYS A 564 39.16 -95.78 86.75
CA LYS A 564 38.63 -96.78 87.70
C LYS A 564 39.58 -97.94 88.02
N LYS A 565 40.65 -98.17 87.25
CA LYS A 565 41.64 -99.24 87.51
C LYS A 565 42.83 -98.81 88.37
N VAL A 566 42.95 -97.53 88.72
CA VAL A 566 44.10 -96.98 89.49
C VAL A 566 43.81 -96.91 91.00
N VAL A 567 42.58 -97.24 91.43
CA VAL A 567 42.17 -97.22 92.85
C VAL A 567 41.94 -98.65 93.36
N GLU A 568 43.00 -99.47 93.35
CA GLU A 568 43.09 -100.63 94.26
C GLU A 568 43.79 -100.17 95.55
N PRO A 569 43.20 -100.38 96.74
CA PRO A 569 43.81 -99.98 97.99
C PRO A 569 44.93 -100.95 98.39
N THR A 570 46.18 -100.49 98.35
CA THR A 570 47.27 -101.15 99.08
C THR A 570 46.94 -101.17 100.56
N SER A 571 46.86 -102.38 101.12
CA SER A 571 46.62 -102.65 102.55
C SER A 571 47.87 -102.42 103.41
#